data_AF-A0AA35IS36-F1
#
_entry.id   AF-A0AA35IS36-F1
#
_cell.length_a   1.000
_cell.length_b   1.000
_cell.length_c   1.000
_cell.angle_alpha   90.00
_cell.angle_beta   90.00
_cell.angle_gamma   90.00
#
_symmetry.space_group_name_H-M   'P 1'
#
loop_
_entity.id
_entity.type
_entity.pdbx_description
1 polymer ?
#
loop_
_entity_poly.entity_id
_entity_poly.type
_entity_poly.pdbx_seq_one_letter_code
_entity_poly.pdbx_strand_id
1 'polypeptide(L)'
;MKESVQEIIQQLVHSVDFQSSKFQLAIICTMFNPIFWNIVARIEYHTHSLTKMCGGAKKGCYMLAATIFSLGIIRDMIYESALREQSTCSLITGGNWTKLGVALFVVGQVLVLSSMYKLGITGTYLGDYFGILMDERVTGFPFNVSDNPMYQGSTLSFLGMALYKGKPAGLVVSALVYFMYKIALRWEEPFTAMIYANRDKAKKNV
;
A
#
# COMPACT_ATOMS: atom_id res chain seq x y z
N MET A 1 -9.90 -17.58 33.73
CA MET A 1 -10.96 -16.61 33.40
C MET A 1 -10.70 -16.18 31.96
N LYS A 2 -11.61 -16.46 31.02
CA LYS A 2 -11.44 -16.01 29.63
C LYS A 2 -11.84 -14.54 29.57
N GLU A 3 -10.92 -13.67 29.15
CA GLU A 3 -11.25 -12.26 28.89
C GLU A 3 -12.33 -12.18 27.79
N SER A 4 -13.25 -11.25 27.93
CA SER A 4 -14.24 -10.98 26.89
C SER A 4 -13.58 -10.28 25.70
N VAL A 5 -14.16 -10.42 24.49
CA VAL A 5 -13.62 -9.74 23.28
C VAL A 5 -13.57 -8.21 23.47
N GLN A 6 -14.54 -7.65 24.21
CA GLN A 6 -14.57 -6.22 24.51
C GLN A 6 -13.41 -5.79 25.41
N GLU A 7 -13.05 -6.59 26.42
CA GLU A 7 -11.90 -6.33 27.29
C GLU A 7 -10.59 -6.35 26.50
N ILE A 8 -10.40 -7.33 25.61
CA ILE A 8 -9.22 -7.42 24.75
C ILE A 8 -9.10 -6.16 23.87
N ILE A 9 -10.20 -5.72 23.25
CA ILE A 9 -10.20 -4.52 22.41
C ILE A 9 -9.87 -3.29 23.25
N GLN A 10 -10.47 -3.13 24.44
CA GLN A 10 -10.19 -2.01 25.33
C GLN A 10 -8.71 -1.97 25.74
N GLN A 11 -8.13 -3.11 26.13
CA GLN A 11 -6.71 -3.19 26.50
C GLN A 11 -5.81 -2.81 25.33
N LEU A 12 -6.10 -3.29 24.12
CA LEU A 12 -5.34 -2.95 22.92
C LEU A 12 -5.41 -1.46 22.61
N VAL A 13 -6.60 -0.86 22.66
CA VAL A 13 -6.81 0.57 22.37
C VAL A 13 -6.16 1.45 23.44
N HIS A 14 -6.30 1.11 24.72
CA HIS A 14 -5.68 1.84 25.83
C HIS A 14 -4.15 1.77 25.80
N SER A 15 -3.58 0.75 25.16
CA SER A 15 -2.12 0.61 24.99
C SER A 15 -1.56 1.48 23.87
N VAL A 16 -2.40 2.24 23.15
CA VAL A 16 -1.98 3.14 22.06
C VAL A 16 -1.97 4.58 22.55
N ASP A 17 -0.81 5.23 22.44
CA ASP A 17 -0.70 6.66 22.66
C ASP A 17 -1.02 7.42 21.36
N PHE A 18 -2.26 7.88 21.25
CA PHE A 18 -2.73 8.70 20.12
C PHE A 18 -2.25 10.17 20.18
N GLN A 19 -1.69 10.62 21.31
CA GLN A 19 -1.18 11.98 21.47
C GLN A 19 0.27 12.13 21.01
N SER A 20 1.00 11.01 20.84
CA SER A 20 2.34 11.01 20.25
C SER A 20 2.35 11.66 18.87
N SER A 21 3.10 12.77 18.73
CA SER A 21 3.24 13.48 17.47
C SER A 21 3.86 12.62 16.37
N LYS A 22 4.79 11.71 16.72
CA LYS A 22 5.37 10.76 15.75
C LYS A 22 4.33 9.77 15.25
N PHE A 23 3.45 9.29 16.13
CA PHE A 23 2.37 8.39 15.74
C PHE A 23 1.32 9.07 14.87
N GLN A 24 0.94 10.30 15.21
CA GLN A 24 0.06 11.12 14.35
C GLN A 24 0.69 11.36 12.98
N LEU A 25 1.99 11.69 12.93
CA LEU A 25 2.72 11.83 11.68
C LEU A 25 2.73 10.52 10.86
N ALA A 26 2.92 9.37 11.51
CA ALA A 26 2.85 8.07 10.85
C ALA A 26 1.47 7.80 10.22
N ILE A 27 0.38 8.14 10.93
CA ILE A 27 -0.99 8.04 10.40
C ILE A 27 -1.16 8.96 9.18
N ILE A 28 -0.76 10.23 9.29
CA ILE A 28 -0.86 11.21 8.20
C ILE A 28 -0.09 10.75 6.97
N CYS A 29 1.17 10.34 7.12
CA CYS A 29 1.98 9.83 6.00
C CYS A 29 1.38 8.56 5.39
N THR A 30 0.80 7.68 6.21
CA THR A 30 0.13 6.46 5.75
C THR A 30 -1.09 6.76 4.88
N MET A 31 -1.88 7.77 5.24
CA MET A 31 -3.02 8.22 4.43
C MET A 31 -2.58 9.01 3.19
N PHE A 32 -1.57 9.86 3.35
CA PHE A 32 -1.08 10.74 2.29
C PHE A 32 -0.62 9.95 1.07
N ASN A 33 0.15 8.88 1.28
CA ASN A 33 0.72 8.08 0.20
C ASN A 33 -0.35 7.67 -0.85
N PRO A 34 -1.41 6.91 -0.49
CA PRO A 34 -2.44 6.51 -1.45
C PRO A 34 -3.23 7.64 -2.08
N ILE A 35 -3.44 8.71 -1.34
CA ILE A 35 -4.10 9.92 -1.85
C ILE A 35 -3.21 10.58 -2.91
N PHE A 36 -1.92 10.73 -2.63
CA PHE A 36 -0.96 11.39 -3.50
C PHE A 36 -0.88 10.71 -4.86
N TRP A 37 -0.62 9.39 -4.93
CA TRP A 37 -0.44 8.76 -6.23
C TRP A 37 -1.74 8.71 -7.04
N ASN A 38 -2.90 8.53 -6.39
CA ASN A 38 -4.19 8.56 -7.08
C ASN A 38 -4.48 9.94 -7.69
N ILE A 39 -4.20 11.02 -6.96
CA ILE A 39 -4.41 12.39 -7.47
C ILE A 39 -3.42 12.69 -8.59
N VAL A 40 -2.12 12.46 -8.36
CA VAL A 40 -1.08 12.82 -9.33
C VAL A 40 -1.21 12.04 -10.63
N ALA A 41 -1.53 10.74 -10.56
CA ALA A 41 -1.73 9.94 -11.77
C ALA A 41 -2.95 10.42 -12.57
N ARG A 42 -4.07 10.77 -11.91
CA ARG A 42 -5.25 11.33 -12.59
C ARG A 42 -4.99 12.68 -13.22
N ILE A 43 -4.26 13.56 -12.53
CA ILE A 43 -3.79 14.83 -13.11
C ILE A 43 -2.98 14.53 -14.37
N GLU A 44 -2.02 13.61 -14.28
CA GLU A 44 -1.20 13.22 -15.42
C GLU A 44 -2.04 12.71 -16.61
N TYR A 45 -3.03 11.85 -16.36
CA TYR A 45 -3.90 11.34 -17.42
C TYR A 45 -4.67 12.44 -18.15
N HIS A 46 -5.09 13.50 -17.45
CA HIS A 46 -5.87 14.59 -18.06
C HIS A 46 -5.01 15.71 -18.66
N THR A 47 -3.86 16.03 -18.06
CA THR A 47 -3.08 17.22 -18.44
C THR A 47 -1.75 16.89 -19.12
N HIS A 48 -1.28 15.65 -18.98
CA HIS A 48 0.05 15.18 -19.40
C HIS A 48 1.18 16.07 -18.86
N SER A 49 1.02 16.63 -17.66
CA SER A 49 1.96 17.59 -17.07
C SER A 49 3.34 16.98 -16.87
N LEU A 50 3.44 15.80 -16.26
CA LEU A 50 4.70 15.10 -16.01
C LEU A 50 5.33 14.62 -17.32
N THR A 51 4.51 14.12 -18.26
CA THR A 51 4.99 13.78 -19.61
C THR A 51 5.65 14.98 -20.29
N LYS A 52 5.02 16.16 -20.25
CA LYS A 52 5.55 17.40 -20.84
C LYS A 52 6.82 17.87 -20.12
N MET A 53 6.80 17.89 -18.79
CA MET A 53 7.96 18.31 -17.97
C MET A 53 9.19 17.43 -18.19
N CYS A 54 9.00 16.11 -18.34
CA CYS A 54 10.11 15.17 -18.53
C CYS A 54 10.48 14.90 -19.99
N GLY A 55 9.77 15.51 -20.95
CA GLY A 55 9.99 15.28 -22.38
C GLY A 55 9.67 13.85 -22.81
N GLY A 56 8.71 13.18 -22.19
CA GLY A 56 8.23 11.86 -22.59
C GLY A 56 7.52 11.07 -21.49
N ALA A 57 6.51 10.31 -21.88
CA ALA A 57 5.63 9.56 -20.99
C ALA A 57 6.39 8.55 -20.10
N LYS A 58 7.32 7.79 -20.69
CA LYS A 58 8.15 6.83 -19.95
C LYS A 58 9.02 7.53 -18.89
N LYS A 59 9.65 8.66 -19.22
CA LYS A 59 10.47 9.42 -18.27
C LYS A 59 9.63 9.99 -17.13
N GLY A 60 8.46 10.56 -17.46
CA GLY A 60 7.50 11.04 -16.48
C GLY A 60 7.02 9.94 -15.52
N CYS A 61 6.69 8.76 -16.06
CA CYS A 61 6.28 7.61 -15.25
C CYS A 61 7.40 7.13 -14.32
N TYR A 62 8.66 7.07 -14.79
CA TYR A 62 9.80 6.70 -13.94
C TYR A 62 10.08 7.73 -12.85
N MET A 63 9.90 9.02 -13.12
CA MET A 63 9.99 10.07 -12.10
C MET A 63 8.89 9.93 -11.05
N LEU A 64 7.64 9.66 -11.47
CA LEU A 64 6.54 9.39 -10.55
C LEU A 64 6.83 8.12 -9.72
N ALA A 65 7.32 7.06 -10.34
CA ALA A 65 7.72 5.82 -9.67
C ALA A 65 8.77 6.07 -8.59
N ALA A 66 9.84 6.79 -8.93
CA ALA A 66 10.88 7.16 -7.98
C ALA A 66 10.32 7.97 -6.80
N THR A 67 9.36 8.85 -7.07
CA THR A 67 8.70 9.68 -6.05
C THR A 67 7.85 8.84 -5.12
N ILE A 68 6.94 8.02 -5.66
CA ILE A 68 6.06 7.13 -4.88
C ILE A 68 6.89 6.16 -4.04
N PHE A 69 7.91 5.55 -4.62
CA PHE A 69 8.79 4.62 -3.91
C PHE A 69 9.53 5.32 -2.76
N SER A 70 10.09 6.51 -3.00
CA SER A 70 10.78 7.28 -1.96
C SER A 70 9.84 7.71 -0.84
N LEU A 71 8.63 8.18 -1.17
CA LEU A 71 7.58 8.48 -0.19
C LEU A 71 7.16 7.23 0.60
N GLY A 72 7.17 6.05 -0.03
CA GLY A 72 6.98 4.76 0.62
C GLY A 72 8.05 4.49 1.68
N ILE A 73 9.33 4.65 1.34
CA ILE A 73 10.45 4.48 2.27
C ILE A 73 10.33 5.47 3.45
N ILE A 74 10.09 6.75 3.16
CA ILE A 74 9.95 7.78 4.21
C ILE A 74 8.80 7.44 5.15
N ARG A 75 7.63 7.07 4.62
CA ARG A 75 6.48 6.62 5.42
C ARG A 75 6.87 5.44 6.31
N ASP A 76 7.57 4.45 5.78
CA ASP A 76 7.94 3.25 6.53
C ASP A 76 8.95 3.56 7.64
N MET A 77 9.90 4.47 7.39
CA MET A 77 10.83 4.97 8.42
C MET A 77 10.10 5.73 9.54
N ILE A 78 9.15 6.61 9.18
CA ILE A 78 8.34 7.36 10.15
C ILE A 78 7.49 6.39 10.98
N TYR A 79 6.84 5.43 10.33
CA TYR A 79 6.05 4.39 10.99
C TYR A 79 6.89 3.56 11.96
N GLU A 80 8.04 3.08 11.51
CA GLU A 80 8.95 2.28 12.32
C GLU A 80 9.43 3.05 13.55
N SER A 81 9.81 4.32 13.37
CA SER A 81 10.22 5.24 14.43
C SER A 81 9.09 5.48 15.43
N ALA A 82 7.86 5.74 14.95
CA ALA A 82 6.69 5.92 15.80
C ALA A 82 6.38 4.66 16.63
N LEU A 83 6.51 3.46 16.04
CA LEU A 83 6.28 2.21 16.77
C LEU A 83 7.30 1.95 17.89
N ARG A 84 8.52 2.49 17.80
CA ARG A 84 9.51 2.33 18.88
C ARG A 84 9.06 3.03 20.16
N GLU A 85 8.36 4.16 20.04
CA GLU A 85 7.87 4.95 21.18
C GLU A 85 6.54 4.45 21.75
N GLN A 86 5.77 3.70 20.97
CA GLN A 86 4.49 3.14 21.42
C GLN A 86 4.70 2.00 22.40
N SER A 87 3.77 1.80 23.33
CA SER A 87 3.83 0.72 24.30
C SER A 87 3.64 -0.66 23.65
N THR A 88 4.27 -1.68 24.23
CA THR A 88 3.95 -3.08 23.92
C THR A 88 2.77 -3.56 24.74
N CYS A 89 2.01 -4.55 24.26
CA CYS A 89 0.89 -5.14 24.99
C CYS A 89 1.05 -6.65 25.14
N SER A 90 0.87 -7.17 26.37
CA SER A 90 1.02 -8.59 26.71
C SER A 90 0.13 -9.52 25.89
N LEU A 91 -1.01 -9.03 25.40
CA LEU A 91 -1.95 -9.81 24.58
C LEU A 91 -1.36 -10.23 23.23
N ILE A 92 -0.43 -9.45 22.69
CA ILE A 92 0.18 -9.65 21.36
C ILE A 92 1.70 -9.74 21.42
N THR A 93 2.27 -10.04 22.58
CA THR A 93 3.70 -10.30 22.76
C THR A 93 3.95 -11.79 23.04
N GLY A 94 5.16 -12.25 22.72
CA GLY A 94 5.58 -13.64 22.94
C GLY A 94 5.89 -14.40 21.66
N GLY A 95 6.56 -15.55 21.80
CA GLY A 95 7.18 -16.25 20.68
C GLY A 95 6.21 -16.66 19.56
N ASN A 96 4.96 -16.99 19.88
CA ASN A 96 3.96 -17.34 18.87
C ASN A 96 3.56 -16.12 18.03
N TRP A 97 3.35 -14.96 18.66
CA TRP A 97 3.04 -13.71 17.97
C TRP A 97 4.21 -13.22 17.12
N THR A 98 5.45 -13.34 17.62
CA THR A 98 6.64 -13.04 16.84
C THR A 98 6.74 -13.92 15.59
N LYS A 99 6.53 -15.24 15.71
CA LYS A 99 6.54 -16.18 14.57
C LYS A 99 5.44 -15.85 13.57
N LEU A 100 4.23 -15.57 14.04
CA LEU A 100 3.11 -15.17 13.18
C LEU A 100 3.43 -13.85 12.46
N GLY A 101 3.99 -12.87 13.17
CA GLY A 101 4.40 -11.59 12.60
C GLY A 101 5.42 -11.75 11.48
N VAL A 102 6.46 -12.57 11.69
CA VAL A 102 7.45 -12.91 10.65
C VAL A 102 6.80 -13.60 9.46
N ALA A 103 5.94 -14.60 9.70
CA ALA A 103 5.26 -15.32 8.63
C ALA A 103 4.40 -14.38 7.75
N LEU A 104 3.59 -13.52 8.38
CA LEU A 104 2.77 -12.54 7.68
C LEU A 104 3.62 -11.54 6.90
N PHE A 105 4.71 -11.05 7.49
CA PHE A 105 5.63 -10.15 6.81
C PHE A 105 6.26 -10.81 5.58
N VAL A 106 6.75 -12.05 5.71
CA VAL A 106 7.35 -12.80 4.58
C VAL A 106 6.33 -13.02 3.47
N VAL A 107 5.11 -13.48 3.81
CA VAL A 107 4.03 -13.64 2.82
C VAL A 107 3.72 -12.30 2.15
N GLY A 108 3.65 -11.22 2.93
CA GLY A 108 3.42 -9.87 2.42
C GLY A 108 4.48 -9.44 1.39
N GLN A 109 5.75 -9.62 1.73
CA GLN A 109 6.87 -9.30 0.84
C GLN A 109 6.88 -10.18 -0.41
N VAL A 110 6.56 -11.48 -0.31
CA VAL A 110 6.43 -12.36 -1.48
C VAL A 110 5.37 -11.82 -2.44
N LEU A 111 4.19 -11.44 -1.94
CA LEU A 111 3.12 -10.88 -2.76
C LEU A 111 3.54 -9.55 -3.41
N VAL A 112 4.15 -8.63 -2.65
CA VAL A 112 4.61 -7.32 -3.17
C VAL A 112 5.67 -7.50 -4.26
N LEU A 113 6.75 -8.22 -3.95
CA LEU A 113 7.89 -8.35 -4.85
C LEU A 113 7.55 -9.13 -6.12
N SER A 114 6.77 -10.21 -6.00
CA SER A 114 6.32 -10.96 -7.19
C SER A 114 5.35 -10.15 -8.05
N SER A 115 4.50 -9.30 -7.46
CA SER A 115 3.65 -8.36 -8.20
C SER A 115 4.50 -7.36 -8.99
N MET A 116 5.47 -6.73 -8.33
CA MET A 116 6.39 -5.77 -8.96
C MET A 116 7.20 -6.42 -10.08
N TYR A 117 7.65 -7.66 -9.88
CA TYR A 117 8.37 -8.41 -10.89
C TYR A 117 7.53 -8.65 -12.15
N LYS A 118 6.24 -9.00 -11.98
CA LYS A 118 5.33 -9.26 -13.11
C LYS A 118 4.87 -8.00 -13.84
N LEU A 119 4.60 -6.92 -13.09
CA LEU A 119 4.13 -5.66 -13.67
C LEU A 119 5.27 -4.78 -14.21
N GLY A 120 6.49 -4.98 -13.71
CA GLY A 120 7.60 -4.05 -13.92
C GLY A 120 7.32 -2.68 -13.30
N ILE A 121 8.21 -1.71 -13.54
CA ILE A 121 8.10 -0.36 -12.97
C ILE A 121 6.84 0.34 -13.47
N THR A 122 6.60 0.33 -14.78
CA THR A 122 5.47 1.08 -15.36
C THR A 122 4.12 0.49 -14.99
N GLY A 123 3.98 -0.84 -14.95
CA GLY A 123 2.74 -1.47 -14.49
C GLY A 123 2.50 -1.30 -12.99
N THR A 124 3.57 -1.19 -12.19
CA THR A 124 3.45 -0.95 -10.74
C THR A 124 3.08 0.49 -10.41
N TYR A 125 3.69 1.45 -11.11
CA TYR A 125 3.61 2.87 -10.76
C TYR A 125 2.77 3.67 -11.76
N LEU A 126 1.56 3.15 -12.06
CA LEU A 126 0.48 3.87 -12.74
C LEU A 126 0.84 4.32 -14.17
N GLY A 127 1.63 3.53 -14.89
CA GLY A 127 2.05 3.80 -16.27
C GLY A 127 0.90 3.85 -17.26
N ASP A 128 -0.23 3.21 -16.95
CA ASP A 128 -1.48 3.30 -17.73
C ASP A 128 -2.02 4.74 -17.80
N TYR A 129 -1.83 5.56 -16.76
CA TYR A 129 -2.18 6.98 -16.76
C TYR A 129 -1.28 7.81 -17.68
N PHE A 130 -0.08 7.30 -17.99
CA PHE A 130 0.83 7.86 -18.98
C PHE A 130 0.59 7.32 -20.40
N GLY A 131 -0.42 6.45 -20.59
CA GLY A 131 -0.67 5.75 -21.84
C GLY A 131 0.27 4.56 -22.11
N ILE A 132 1.05 4.13 -21.11
CA ILE A 132 1.94 2.96 -21.19
C ILE A 132 1.13 1.74 -20.76
N LEU A 133 0.40 1.16 -21.71
CA LEU A 133 -0.53 0.07 -21.45
C LEU A 133 0.13 -1.28 -21.66
N MET A 134 -0.20 -2.23 -20.78
CA MET A 134 0.18 -3.63 -20.99
C MET A 134 -0.66 -4.22 -22.12
N ASP A 135 -0.09 -5.14 -22.89
CA ASP A 135 -0.83 -5.82 -23.95
C ASP A 135 -1.94 -6.69 -23.38
N GLU A 136 -1.63 -7.42 -22.31
CA GLU A 136 -2.52 -8.36 -21.64
C GLU A 136 -2.48 -8.17 -20.12
N ARG A 137 -3.59 -8.48 -19.45
CA ARG A 137 -3.67 -8.50 -17.99
C ARG A 137 -2.83 -9.66 -17.45
N VAL A 138 -2.03 -9.40 -16.43
CA VAL A 138 -1.29 -10.46 -15.73
C VAL A 138 -2.28 -11.34 -14.96
N THR A 139 -2.30 -12.63 -15.27
CA THR A 139 -3.18 -13.63 -14.62
C THR A 139 -2.43 -14.68 -13.81
N GLY A 140 -1.11 -14.80 -13.98
CA GLY A 140 -0.28 -15.72 -13.20
C GLY A 140 0.03 -15.21 -11.79
N PHE A 141 0.76 -16.00 -10.99
CA PHE A 141 1.15 -15.60 -9.64
C PHE A 141 1.86 -14.25 -9.60
N PRO A 142 1.49 -13.35 -8.65
CA PRO A 142 0.53 -13.53 -7.55
C PRO A 142 -0.95 -13.17 -7.88
N PHE A 143 -1.24 -12.76 -9.12
CA PHE A 143 -2.57 -12.28 -9.55
C PHE A 143 -3.62 -13.38 -9.70
N ASN A 144 -3.21 -14.66 -9.75
CA ASN A 144 -4.15 -15.80 -9.67
C ASN A 144 -4.67 -16.06 -8.25
N VAL A 145 -4.05 -15.47 -7.21
CA VAL A 145 -4.43 -15.64 -5.80
C VAL A 145 -5.25 -14.46 -5.30
N SER A 146 -4.96 -13.25 -5.76
CA SER A 146 -5.66 -12.02 -5.39
C SER A 146 -5.64 -11.05 -6.57
N ASP A 147 -6.71 -10.28 -6.77
CA ASP A 147 -6.75 -9.23 -7.79
C ASP A 147 -5.73 -8.11 -7.53
N ASN A 148 -5.46 -7.83 -6.24
CA ASN A 148 -4.64 -6.70 -5.79
C ASN A 148 -3.53 -7.16 -4.83
N PRO A 149 -2.65 -8.09 -5.26
CA PRO A 149 -1.73 -8.80 -4.39
C PRO A 149 -0.71 -7.86 -3.73
N MET A 150 -0.31 -6.78 -4.39
CA MET A 150 0.60 -5.78 -3.83
C MET A 150 -0.02 -5.02 -2.65
N TYR A 151 -1.29 -4.62 -2.77
CA TYR A 151 -2.01 -3.93 -1.71
C TYR A 151 -2.21 -4.86 -0.50
N GLN A 152 -2.62 -6.10 -0.74
CA GLN A 152 -2.76 -7.10 0.33
C GLN A 152 -1.41 -7.43 0.97
N GLY A 153 -0.36 -7.58 0.17
CA GLY A 153 0.97 -7.88 0.65
C GLY A 153 1.52 -6.77 1.54
N SER A 154 1.33 -5.50 1.14
CA SER A 154 1.70 -4.35 1.96
C SER A 154 0.92 -4.31 3.29
N THR A 155 -0.41 -4.54 3.28
CA THR A 155 -1.19 -4.67 4.52
C THR A 155 -0.64 -5.76 5.45
N LEU A 156 -0.29 -6.93 4.89
CA LEU A 156 0.30 -8.03 5.65
C LEU A 156 1.68 -7.68 6.20
N SER A 157 2.50 -6.91 5.48
CA SER A 157 3.79 -6.43 5.97
C SER A 157 3.63 -5.49 7.18
N PHE A 158 2.66 -4.57 7.15
CA PHE A 158 2.35 -3.71 8.30
C PHE A 158 1.85 -4.53 9.50
N LEU A 159 0.92 -5.46 9.27
CA LEU A 159 0.38 -6.33 10.31
C LEU A 159 1.47 -7.23 10.91
N GLY A 160 2.32 -7.80 10.05
CA GLY A 160 3.44 -8.62 10.44
C GLY A 160 4.42 -7.87 11.33
N MET A 161 4.77 -6.63 10.98
CA MET A 161 5.64 -5.76 11.78
C MET A 161 5.01 -5.41 13.13
N ALA A 162 3.70 -5.12 13.17
CA ALA A 162 2.97 -4.83 14.39
C ALA A 162 3.03 -6.00 15.39
N LEU A 163 2.79 -7.22 14.91
CA LEU A 163 2.84 -8.44 15.72
C LEU A 163 4.27 -8.83 16.10
N TYR A 164 5.21 -8.70 15.17
CA TYR A 164 6.63 -8.96 15.44
C TYR A 164 7.15 -8.11 16.60
N LYS A 165 6.77 -6.83 16.63
CA LYS A 165 7.15 -5.88 17.69
C LYS A 165 6.21 -5.88 18.90
N GLY A 166 5.08 -6.60 18.84
CA GLY A 166 4.05 -6.61 19.88
C GLY A 166 3.43 -5.24 20.16
N LYS A 167 3.25 -4.40 19.14
CA LYS A 167 2.80 -3.00 19.25
C LYS A 167 1.35 -2.85 18.77
N PRO A 168 0.37 -2.58 19.67
CA PRO A 168 -1.04 -2.39 19.29
C PRO A 168 -1.24 -1.21 18.34
N ALA A 169 -0.44 -0.16 18.49
CA ALA A 169 -0.43 0.99 17.58
C ALA A 169 -0.17 0.56 16.11
N GLY A 170 0.64 -0.48 15.92
CA GLY A 170 0.89 -1.06 14.60
C GLY A 170 -0.34 -1.75 14.01
N LEU A 171 -1.22 -2.34 14.84
CA LEU A 171 -2.48 -2.93 14.38
C LEU A 171 -3.43 -1.84 13.87
N VAL A 172 -3.49 -0.71 14.56
CA VAL A 172 -4.27 0.46 14.12
C VAL A 172 -3.78 0.94 12.75
N VAL A 173 -2.47 1.11 12.57
CA VAL A 173 -1.91 1.52 11.28
C VAL A 173 -2.13 0.46 10.21
N SER A 174 -2.06 -0.83 10.54
CA SER A 174 -2.33 -1.92 9.60
C SER A 174 -3.78 -1.90 9.10
N ALA A 175 -4.73 -1.67 10.00
CA ALA A 175 -6.13 -1.48 9.65
C ALA A 175 -6.31 -0.22 8.78
N LEU A 176 -5.67 0.89 9.13
CA LEU A 176 -5.69 2.12 8.35
C LEU A 176 -5.15 1.89 6.92
N VAL A 177 -4.00 1.21 6.76
CA VAL A 177 -3.44 0.84 5.46
C VAL A 177 -4.46 0.06 4.64
N TYR A 178 -5.08 -0.98 5.23
CA TYR A 178 -6.11 -1.77 4.56
C TYR A 178 -7.30 -0.92 4.08
N PHE A 179 -7.83 -0.05 4.95
CA PHE A 179 -8.95 0.82 4.59
C PHE A 179 -8.57 1.84 3.51
N MET A 180 -7.40 2.46 3.61
CA MET A 180 -6.91 3.39 2.60
C MET A 180 -6.73 2.71 1.24
N TYR A 181 -6.24 1.48 1.22
CA TYR A 181 -6.14 0.69 -0.02
C TYR A 181 -7.48 0.29 -0.59
N LYS A 182 -8.44 -0.12 0.26
CA LYS A 182 -9.82 -0.36 -0.18
C LYS A 182 -10.44 0.88 -0.83
N ILE A 183 -10.23 2.05 -0.23
CA ILE A 183 -10.70 3.32 -0.78
C ILE A 183 -9.99 3.61 -2.10
N ALA A 184 -8.65 3.55 -2.15
CA ALA A 184 -7.89 3.78 -3.38
C ALA A 184 -8.38 2.88 -4.53
N LEU A 185 -8.48 1.58 -4.30
CA LEU A 185 -8.94 0.60 -5.28
C LEU A 185 -10.35 0.88 -5.81
N ARG A 186 -11.27 1.35 -4.94
CA ARG A 186 -12.63 1.70 -5.35
C ARG A 186 -12.67 2.78 -6.44
N TRP A 187 -11.65 3.62 -6.51
CA TRP A 187 -11.50 4.69 -7.49
C TRP A 187 -10.55 4.31 -8.63
N GLU A 188 -9.49 3.57 -8.32
CA GLU A 188 -8.44 3.16 -9.26
C GLU A 188 -8.96 2.11 -10.25
N GLU A 189 -9.58 1.02 -9.78
CA GLU A 189 -9.99 -0.10 -10.65
C GLU A 189 -10.95 0.31 -11.78
N PRO A 190 -12.03 1.09 -11.52
CA PRO A 190 -12.92 1.52 -12.60
C PRO A 190 -12.23 2.45 -13.59
N PHE A 191 -11.26 3.24 -13.12
CA PHE A 191 -10.54 4.19 -13.95
C PHE A 191 -9.56 3.45 -14.86
N THR A 192 -8.74 2.55 -14.32
CA THR A 192 -7.87 1.68 -15.12
C THR A 192 -8.69 0.87 -16.13
N ALA A 193 -9.82 0.28 -15.72
CA ALA A 193 -10.69 -0.44 -16.65
C ALA A 193 -11.19 0.44 -17.81
N MET A 194 -11.53 1.71 -17.54
CA MET A 194 -11.91 2.70 -18.55
C MET A 194 -10.76 3.00 -19.52
N ILE A 195 -9.52 3.15 -19.04
CA ILE A 195 -8.34 3.37 -19.89
C ILE A 195 -8.15 2.20 -20.88
N TYR A 196 -8.17 0.97 -20.38
CA TYR A 196 -8.00 -0.22 -21.22
C TYR A 196 -9.16 -0.40 -22.20
N ALA A 197 -10.41 -0.15 -21.78
CA ALA A 197 -11.57 -0.20 -22.67
C ALA A 197 -11.49 0.84 -23.81
N ASN A 198 -10.96 2.03 -23.53
CA ASN A 198 -10.75 3.05 -24.57
C ASN A 198 -9.67 2.64 -25.57
N ARG A 199 -8.57 2.02 -25.09
CA ARG A 199 -7.54 1.45 -25.96
C ARG A 199 -8.11 0.39 -26.89
N ASP A 200 -8.95 -0.52 -26.39
CA ASP A 200 -9.50 -1.60 -27.20
C ASP A 200 -10.51 -1.09 -28.25
N LYS A 201 -11.26 -0.03 -27.92
CA LYS A 201 -12.11 0.67 -28.91
C LYS A 201 -11.27 1.35 -30.00
N ALA A 202 -10.20 2.03 -29.62
CA ALA A 202 -9.30 2.68 -30.58
C ALA A 202 -8.67 1.67 -31.55
N LYS A 203 -8.25 0.50 -31.07
CA LYS A 203 -7.71 -0.59 -31.91
C LYS A 203 -8.73 -1.18 -32.90
N LYS A 204 -10.02 -1.17 -32.58
CA LYS A 204 -11.09 -1.70 -33.45
C LYS A 204 -11.51 -0.73 -34.56
N ASN A 205 -11.20 0.56 -34.40
CA ASN A 205 -11.55 1.62 -35.35
C ASN A 205 -10.41 1.93 -36.34
N VAL A 206 -9.30 1.20 -36.27
CA VAL A 206 -8.14 1.25 -37.17
C VAL A 206 -8.16 -0.01 -38.03
#